data_AF-A0A412ZI98-F1
#
_entry.id   AF-A0A412ZI98-F1
#
_cell.length_a   1.000
_cell.length_b   1.000
_cell.length_c   1.000
_cell.angle_alpha   90.00
_cell.angle_beta   90.00
_cell.angle_gamma   90.00
#
_symmetry.space_group_name_H-M   'P 1'
#
loop_
_entity.id
_entity.type
_entity.pdbx_description
1 polymer ?
#
loop_
_entity_poly.entity_id
_entity_poly.type
_entity_poly.pdbx_seq_one_letter_code
_entity_poly.pdbx_strand_id
1 'polypeptide(L)'
;MEKLKEDYISIDTRLEYMEAIAVKYVPDVDIDPATGERYVCGTTALPLFIRRYNQNELYGNFTYEDYIANEDIQNTLKGLGVDIDKFWFLLLFIFDYTCGTCLDGMKATGIGIEQLIKFAKAIADNHKEINQFGVIFKKPITVSVKIEGKHQIVIDNANAIGYLATTIANNLKEIEEHPWMQSQQVSISTHAEEKESVQIWLFYKMFNDFFNLEPYNKQFNVRQKKGSTISLSKTLLISRLIYFTKLSKHSKFSDDEDVLKGYIKQYKDKRIDTANSIYF
;
A
#
# COMPACT_ATOMS: atom_id res chain seq x y z
N MET A 1 -18.61 -21.03 -7.54
CA MET A 1 -17.60 -20.77 -8.60
C MET A 1 -16.61 -21.93 -8.66
N GLU A 2 -16.09 -22.30 -9.83
CA GLU A 2 -15.16 -23.43 -10.01
C GLU A 2 -13.76 -23.14 -9.45
N LYS A 3 -13.03 -24.19 -9.06
CA LYS A 3 -11.62 -24.10 -8.65
C LYS A 3 -10.75 -23.49 -9.75
N LEU A 4 -9.74 -22.74 -9.34
CA LEU A 4 -8.73 -22.18 -10.24
C LEU A 4 -7.72 -23.28 -10.60
N LYS A 5 -7.26 -23.29 -11.86
CA LYS A 5 -6.21 -24.23 -12.28
C LYS A 5 -4.88 -23.87 -11.60
N GLU A 6 -4.24 -24.86 -10.99
CA GLU A 6 -2.88 -24.75 -10.46
C GLU A 6 -1.87 -25.03 -11.58
N ASP A 7 -1.88 -24.20 -12.63
CA ASP A 7 -0.91 -24.28 -13.72
C ASP A 7 -0.16 -22.94 -13.83
N TYR A 8 1.17 -23.00 -13.72
CA TYR A 8 2.07 -21.85 -13.78
C TYR A 8 2.31 -21.37 -15.22
N ILE A 9 1.90 -22.14 -16.23
CA ILE A 9 2.18 -21.88 -17.65
C ILE A 9 1.00 -21.17 -18.33
N SER A 10 -0.23 -21.43 -17.88
CA SER A 10 -1.46 -20.82 -18.41
C SER A 10 -2.24 -20.16 -17.29
N ILE A 11 -1.90 -18.91 -16.97
CA ILE A 11 -2.65 -18.10 -16.00
C ILE A 11 -4.11 -18.03 -16.43
N ASP A 12 -5.02 -18.38 -15.51
CA ASP A 12 -6.46 -18.30 -15.75
C ASP A 12 -6.82 -16.86 -16.12
N THR A 13 -7.38 -16.66 -17.31
CA THR A 13 -7.71 -15.32 -17.84
C THR A 13 -8.63 -14.51 -16.93
N ARG A 14 -9.33 -15.14 -15.99
CA ARG A 14 -10.14 -14.47 -14.96
C ARG A 14 -9.29 -13.73 -13.93
N LEU A 15 -7.99 -14.03 -13.82
CA LEU A 15 -7.08 -13.41 -12.86
C LEU A 15 -6.34 -12.18 -13.40
N GLU A 16 -6.56 -11.79 -14.66
CA GLU A 16 -5.87 -10.68 -15.33
C GLU A 16 -5.88 -9.37 -14.51
N TYR A 17 -7.02 -9.01 -13.90
CA TYR A 17 -7.10 -7.80 -13.07
C TYR A 17 -6.32 -7.94 -11.76
N MET A 18 -6.38 -9.12 -11.14
CA MET A 18 -5.65 -9.43 -9.92
C MET A 18 -4.14 -9.41 -10.18
N GLU A 19 -3.68 -10.03 -11.27
CA GLU A 19 -2.28 -10.05 -11.67
C GLU A 19 -1.74 -8.63 -11.85
N ALA A 20 -2.49 -7.78 -12.57
CA ALA A 20 -2.07 -6.41 -12.84
C ALA A 20 -1.84 -5.58 -11.56
N ILE A 21 -2.66 -5.78 -10.52
CA ILE A 21 -2.45 -5.12 -9.22
C ILE A 21 -1.39 -5.83 -8.38
N ALA A 22 -1.27 -7.16 -8.47
CA ALA A 22 -0.29 -7.94 -7.73
C ALA A 22 1.14 -7.60 -8.17
N VAL A 23 1.41 -7.45 -9.47
CA VAL A 23 2.71 -6.99 -10.00
C VAL A 23 3.14 -5.65 -9.38
N LYS A 24 2.19 -4.78 -9.03
CA LYS A 24 2.50 -3.48 -8.41
C LYS A 24 2.79 -3.58 -6.90
N TYR A 25 2.15 -4.52 -6.19
CA TYR A 25 2.20 -4.61 -4.72
C TYR A 25 3.11 -5.73 -4.21
N VAL A 26 3.38 -6.74 -5.04
CA VAL A 26 4.22 -7.91 -4.78
C VAL A 26 5.04 -8.22 -6.04
N PRO A 27 5.87 -7.27 -6.51
CA PRO A 27 6.68 -7.50 -7.70
C PRO A 27 7.77 -8.54 -7.44
N ASP A 28 7.89 -9.52 -8.34
CA ASP A 28 9.13 -10.28 -8.45
C ASP A 28 10.13 -9.45 -9.27
N VAL A 29 11.31 -9.23 -8.70
CA VAL A 29 12.35 -8.41 -9.33
C VAL A 29 13.55 -9.29 -9.65
N ASP A 30 13.95 -9.29 -10.91
CA ASP A 30 15.15 -9.95 -11.41
C ASP A 30 16.19 -8.90 -11.85
N ILE A 31 17.42 -9.33 -12.07
CA ILE A 31 18.54 -8.48 -12.49
C ILE A 31 18.99 -8.95 -13.86
N ASP A 32 18.97 -8.05 -14.83
CA ASP A 32 19.52 -8.32 -16.16
C ASP A 32 21.03 -8.60 -16.02
N PRO A 33 21.50 -9.81 -16.40
CA PRO A 33 22.90 -10.19 -16.20
C PRO A 33 23.88 -9.42 -17.08
N ALA A 34 23.42 -8.79 -18.16
CA ALA A 34 24.24 -8.02 -19.08
C ALA A 34 24.35 -6.54 -18.67
N THR A 35 23.26 -5.94 -18.17
CA THR A 35 23.24 -4.51 -17.80
C THR A 35 23.35 -4.27 -16.30
N GLY A 36 23.04 -5.27 -15.47
CA GLY A 36 22.89 -5.13 -14.02
C GLY A 36 21.63 -4.37 -13.59
N GLU A 37 20.73 -4.03 -14.53
CA GLU A 37 19.49 -3.31 -14.24
C GLU A 37 18.42 -4.23 -13.64
N ARG A 38 17.68 -3.71 -12.65
CA ARG A 38 16.54 -4.42 -12.05
C ARG A 38 15.31 -4.26 -12.92
N TYR A 39 14.58 -5.35 -13.16
CA TYR A 39 13.30 -5.31 -13.84
C TYR A 39 12.26 -6.20 -13.15
N VAL A 40 10.99 -5.86 -13.31
CA VAL A 40 9.88 -6.67 -12.78
C VAL A 40 9.60 -7.81 -13.76
N CYS A 41 9.73 -9.04 -13.28
CA CYS A 41 9.56 -10.26 -14.10
C CYS A 41 8.24 -10.99 -13.86
N GLY A 42 7.45 -10.56 -12.86
CA GLY A 42 6.17 -11.18 -12.55
C GLY A 42 5.70 -10.88 -11.12
N THR A 43 4.94 -11.82 -10.55
CA THR A 43 4.44 -11.76 -9.18
C THR A 43 4.20 -13.16 -8.62
N THR A 44 4.86 -13.48 -7.51
CA THR A 44 4.64 -14.69 -6.72
C THR A 44 3.28 -14.71 -6.01
N ALA A 45 2.56 -13.58 -5.97
CA ALA A 45 1.24 -13.51 -5.34
C ALA A 45 0.17 -14.34 -6.08
N LEU A 46 0.29 -14.54 -7.39
CA LEU A 46 -0.66 -15.30 -8.21
C LEU A 46 -0.80 -16.77 -7.73
N PRO A 47 0.28 -17.57 -7.72
CA PRO A 47 0.19 -18.97 -7.28
C PRO A 47 -0.21 -19.09 -5.81
N LEU A 48 0.22 -18.16 -4.94
CA LEU A 48 -0.19 -18.11 -3.54
C LEU A 48 -1.70 -17.88 -3.40
N PHE A 49 -2.25 -16.92 -4.14
CA PHE A 49 -3.67 -16.62 -4.16
C PHE A 49 -4.49 -17.81 -4.67
N ILE A 50 -4.09 -18.44 -5.77
CA ILE A 50 -4.78 -19.62 -6.35
C ILE A 50 -4.86 -20.75 -5.31
N ARG A 51 -3.74 -21.06 -4.65
CA ARG A 51 -3.67 -22.10 -3.62
C ARG A 51 -4.64 -21.80 -2.47
N ARG A 52 -4.59 -20.57 -1.92
CA ARG A 52 -5.46 -20.15 -0.82
C ARG A 52 -6.94 -20.15 -1.22
N TYR A 53 -7.26 -19.68 -2.43
CA TYR A 53 -8.62 -19.72 -2.98
C TYR A 53 -9.13 -21.16 -3.05
N ASN A 54 -8.34 -22.08 -3.64
CA ASN A 54 -8.73 -23.48 -3.81
C ASN A 54 -8.87 -24.25 -2.48
N GLN A 55 -8.22 -23.77 -1.42
CA GLN A 55 -8.25 -24.31 -0.06
C GLN A 55 -9.27 -23.62 0.85
N ASN A 56 -10.01 -22.62 0.34
CA ASN A 56 -10.92 -21.78 1.12
C ASN A 56 -10.24 -21.09 2.33
N GLU A 57 -9.00 -20.63 2.14
CA GLU A 57 -8.21 -19.97 3.18
C GLU A 57 -8.23 -18.45 3.09
N LEU A 58 -8.85 -17.88 2.04
CA LEU A 58 -8.96 -16.43 1.88
C LEU A 58 -9.74 -15.81 3.04
N TYR A 59 -9.34 -14.60 3.44
CA TYR A 59 -10.09 -13.80 4.39
C TYR A 59 -11.46 -13.38 3.82
N GLY A 60 -12.45 -13.30 4.70
CA GLY A 60 -13.77 -12.75 4.41
C GLY A 60 -14.83 -13.83 4.23
N ASN A 61 -16.07 -13.48 4.59
CA ASN A 61 -17.22 -14.39 4.54
C ASN A 61 -18.28 -13.91 3.53
N PHE A 62 -17.85 -13.33 2.41
CA PHE A 62 -18.73 -12.87 1.34
C PHE A 62 -18.64 -13.81 0.13
N THR A 63 -19.78 -14.05 -0.53
CA THR A 63 -19.89 -15.03 -1.60
C THR A 63 -20.02 -14.36 -2.98
N TYR A 64 -19.75 -15.14 -4.03
CA TYR A 64 -19.95 -14.66 -5.40
C TYR A 64 -21.45 -14.46 -5.69
N GLU A 65 -22.29 -15.30 -5.11
CA GLU A 65 -23.74 -15.21 -5.22
C GLU A 65 -24.26 -13.90 -4.63
N ASP A 66 -23.79 -13.50 -3.44
CA ASP A 66 -24.11 -12.20 -2.84
C ASP A 66 -23.59 -11.02 -3.68
N TYR A 67 -22.41 -11.17 -4.27
CA TYR A 67 -21.80 -10.17 -5.14
C TYR A 67 -22.63 -9.93 -6.40
N ILE A 68 -23.07 -11.00 -7.07
CA ILE A 68 -23.92 -10.92 -8.26
C ILE A 68 -25.33 -10.41 -7.91
N ALA A 69 -25.84 -10.73 -6.73
CA ALA A 69 -27.14 -10.24 -6.27
C ALA A 69 -27.13 -8.74 -5.91
N ASN A 70 -25.96 -8.11 -5.72
CA ASN A 70 -25.87 -6.70 -5.36
C ASN A 70 -26.06 -5.76 -6.56
N GLU A 71 -27.31 -5.34 -6.82
CA GLU A 71 -27.67 -4.53 -7.98
C GLU A 71 -26.84 -3.24 -8.10
N ASP A 72 -26.56 -2.56 -6.99
CA ASP A 72 -25.80 -1.31 -6.97
C ASP A 72 -24.36 -1.46 -7.46
N ILE A 73 -23.67 -2.51 -6.97
CA ILE A 73 -22.32 -2.85 -7.43
C ILE A 73 -22.38 -3.28 -8.90
N GLN A 74 -23.30 -4.20 -9.25
CA GLN A 74 -23.40 -4.73 -10.62
C GLN A 74 -23.74 -3.64 -11.65
N ASN A 75 -24.64 -2.72 -11.33
CA ASN A 75 -25.00 -1.59 -12.20
C ASN A 75 -23.81 -0.66 -12.43
N THR A 76 -23.03 -0.40 -11.38
CA THR A 76 -21.83 0.45 -11.48
C THR A 76 -20.76 -0.21 -12.35
N LEU A 77 -20.46 -1.50 -12.11
CA LEU A 77 -19.46 -2.25 -12.88
C LEU A 77 -19.82 -2.39 -14.36
N LYS A 78 -21.09 -2.72 -14.66
CA LYS A 78 -21.61 -2.74 -16.04
C LYS A 78 -21.51 -1.37 -16.70
N GLY A 79 -21.84 -0.31 -15.97
CA GLY A 79 -21.73 1.07 -16.47
C GLY A 79 -20.29 1.50 -16.77
N LEU A 80 -19.31 0.94 -16.06
CA LEU A 80 -17.87 1.11 -16.30
C LEU A 80 -17.30 0.13 -17.35
N GLY A 81 -18.12 -0.78 -17.90
CA GLY A 81 -17.69 -1.78 -18.86
C GLY A 81 -16.71 -2.81 -18.29
N VAL A 82 -16.73 -3.02 -16.98
CA VAL A 82 -15.81 -3.91 -16.25
C VAL A 82 -16.26 -5.36 -16.40
N ASP A 83 -15.30 -6.25 -16.62
CA ASP A 83 -15.55 -7.68 -16.56
C ASP A 83 -15.85 -8.09 -15.11
N ILE A 84 -17.07 -8.60 -14.90
CA ILE A 84 -17.62 -8.87 -13.57
C ILE A 84 -16.85 -9.99 -12.85
N ASP A 85 -16.40 -10.99 -13.59
CA ASP A 85 -15.71 -12.16 -13.04
C ASP A 85 -14.26 -11.82 -12.72
N LYS A 86 -13.59 -11.09 -13.61
CA LYS A 86 -12.23 -10.59 -13.32
C LYS A 86 -12.22 -9.66 -12.12
N PHE A 87 -13.24 -8.80 -12.01
CA PHE A 87 -13.35 -7.87 -10.89
C PHE A 87 -13.62 -8.58 -9.56
N TRP A 88 -14.33 -9.70 -9.57
CA TRP A 88 -14.51 -10.53 -8.38
C TRP A 88 -13.18 -11.05 -7.83
N PHE A 89 -12.29 -11.58 -8.68
CA PHE A 89 -10.97 -12.03 -8.23
C PHE A 89 -10.07 -10.88 -7.77
N LEU A 90 -10.17 -9.72 -8.42
CA LEU A 90 -9.53 -8.50 -7.95
C LEU A 90 -10.00 -8.12 -6.53
N LEU A 91 -11.31 -8.17 -6.28
CA LEU A 91 -11.88 -7.90 -4.96
C LEU A 91 -11.39 -8.87 -3.89
N LEU A 92 -11.42 -10.17 -4.19
CA LEU A 92 -10.92 -11.20 -3.29
C LEU A 92 -9.45 -10.98 -2.93
N PHE A 93 -8.60 -10.72 -3.93
CA PHE A 93 -7.17 -10.48 -3.69
C PHE A 93 -6.93 -9.22 -2.87
N ILE A 94 -7.53 -8.08 -3.24
CA ILE A 94 -7.34 -6.83 -2.49
C ILE A 94 -7.80 -7.00 -1.03
N PHE A 95 -8.93 -7.69 -0.81
CA PHE A 95 -9.42 -7.95 0.54
C PHE A 95 -8.43 -8.83 1.32
N ASP A 96 -8.04 -9.99 0.79
CA ASP A 96 -7.11 -10.92 1.45
C ASP A 96 -5.74 -10.28 1.70
N TYR A 97 -5.24 -9.51 0.75
CA TYR A 97 -4.01 -8.73 0.89
C TYR A 97 -4.13 -7.71 2.03
N THR A 98 -5.19 -6.90 2.06
CA THR A 98 -5.33 -5.90 3.14
C THR A 98 -5.45 -6.54 4.52
N CYS A 99 -6.08 -7.71 4.63
CA CYS A 99 -6.13 -8.48 5.86
C CYS A 99 -4.74 -9.00 6.27
N GLY A 100 -3.99 -9.62 5.35
CA GLY A 100 -2.62 -10.08 5.62
C GLY A 100 -1.64 -8.95 5.95
N THR A 101 -1.91 -7.72 5.50
CA THR A 101 -1.11 -6.54 5.85
C THR A 101 -1.54 -5.90 7.17
N CYS A 102 -2.84 -5.83 7.46
CA CYS A 102 -3.35 -5.02 8.57
C CYS A 102 -3.80 -5.81 9.80
N LEU A 103 -4.22 -7.07 9.66
CA LEU A 103 -4.67 -7.87 10.81
C LEU A 103 -3.53 -8.69 11.41
N ASP A 104 -2.64 -9.19 10.56
CA ASP A 104 -1.54 -10.08 10.98
C ASP A 104 -0.20 -9.70 10.33
N GLY A 105 -0.05 -8.42 9.98
CA GLY A 105 1.13 -7.94 9.26
C GLY A 105 2.42 -8.14 10.05
N MET A 106 3.47 -8.61 9.39
CA MET A 106 4.79 -8.74 10.00
C MET A 106 5.37 -7.35 10.21
N LYS A 107 5.82 -7.04 11.43
CA LYS A 107 6.37 -5.73 11.76
C LYS A 107 7.62 -5.46 10.91
N ALA A 108 7.57 -4.39 10.14
CA ALA A 108 8.67 -3.92 9.33
C ALA A 108 9.29 -2.66 9.95
N THR A 109 10.61 -2.52 9.85
CA THR A 109 11.25 -1.22 10.06
C THR A 109 10.96 -0.32 8.87
N GLY A 110 10.99 0.99 9.07
CA GLY A 110 11.05 1.92 7.94
C GLY A 110 12.30 1.67 7.08
N ILE A 111 12.26 2.11 5.83
CA ILE A 111 13.40 2.04 4.91
C ILE A 111 14.49 2.98 5.41
N GLY A 112 15.72 2.47 5.52
CA GLY A 112 16.86 3.20 6.10
C GLY A 112 17.12 4.54 5.41
N ILE A 113 17.19 4.56 4.08
CA ILE A 113 17.45 5.80 3.32
C ILE A 113 16.36 6.85 3.58
N GLU A 114 15.11 6.44 3.65
CA GLU A 114 13.98 7.37 3.83
C GLU A 114 13.97 7.98 5.23
N GLN A 115 14.37 7.20 6.25
CA GLN A 115 14.54 7.70 7.61
C GLN A 115 15.67 8.74 7.68
N LEU A 116 16.80 8.49 7.01
CA LEU A 116 17.92 9.43 6.94
C LEU A 116 17.54 10.71 6.19
N ILE A 117 16.81 10.61 5.07
CA ILE A 117 16.30 11.78 4.33
C ILE A 117 15.39 12.63 5.23
N LYS A 118 14.43 11.99 5.92
CA LYS A 118 13.53 12.70 6.85
C LYS A 118 14.30 13.36 7.99
N PHE A 119 15.29 12.67 8.54
CA PHE A 119 16.15 13.19 9.60
C PHE A 119 16.94 14.43 9.14
N ALA A 120 17.67 14.33 8.02
CA ALA A 120 18.46 15.42 7.48
C ALA A 120 17.57 16.63 7.10
N LYS A 121 16.42 16.36 6.48
CA LYS A 121 15.45 17.40 6.12
C LYS A 121 14.88 18.12 7.34
N ALA A 122 14.51 17.41 8.40
CA ALA A 122 13.97 18.03 9.61
C ALA A 122 14.99 19.00 10.26
N ILE A 123 16.28 18.65 10.24
CA ILE A 123 17.35 19.53 10.73
C ILE A 123 17.54 20.73 9.79
N ALA A 124 17.56 20.50 8.48
CA ALA A 124 17.71 21.55 7.47
C ALA A 124 16.53 22.55 7.49
N ASP A 125 15.29 22.08 7.63
CA ASP A 125 14.10 22.94 7.72
C ASP A 125 14.14 23.83 8.97
N ASN A 126 14.78 23.36 10.04
CA ASN A 126 14.98 24.11 11.27
C ASN A 126 16.24 25.02 11.24
N HIS A 127 17.09 24.96 10.20
CA HIS A 127 18.26 25.83 10.08
C HIS A 127 17.86 27.31 9.97
N LYS A 128 18.58 28.19 10.67
CA LYS A 128 18.42 29.65 10.58
C LYS A 128 19.58 30.28 9.80
N GLU A 129 20.81 30.14 10.29
CA GLU A 129 22.01 30.71 9.69
C GLU A 129 23.27 29.98 10.17
N ILE A 130 24.38 30.20 9.44
CA ILE A 130 25.73 29.80 9.84
C ILE A 130 26.54 31.08 10.01
N ASN A 131 27.22 31.22 11.15
CA ASN A 131 28.14 32.33 11.41
C ASN A 131 29.48 31.82 11.97
N GLN A 132 30.34 32.72 12.41
CA GLN A 132 31.68 32.40 12.91
C GLN A 132 31.70 31.48 14.16
N PHE A 133 30.58 31.40 14.90
CA PHE A 133 30.42 30.51 16.06
C PHE A 133 29.77 29.17 15.69
N GLY A 134 29.31 29.04 14.43
CA GLY A 134 28.79 27.82 13.86
C GLY A 134 27.30 27.92 13.47
N VAL A 135 26.59 26.80 13.60
CA VAL A 135 25.21 26.62 13.14
C VAL A 135 24.22 27.15 14.17
N ILE A 136 23.24 27.93 13.71
CA ILE A 136 22.11 28.41 14.51
C ILE A 136 20.81 27.85 13.94
N PHE A 137 19.97 27.32 14.83
CA PHE A 137 18.64 26.80 14.50
C PHE A 137 17.53 27.79 14.87
N LYS A 138 16.39 27.71 14.17
CA LYS A 138 15.17 28.51 14.42
C LYS A 138 14.55 28.16 15.77
N LYS A 139 14.55 26.87 16.13
CA LYS A 139 14.07 26.32 17.41
C LYS A 139 15.13 25.40 18.01
N PRO A 140 15.20 25.28 19.35
CA PRO A 140 16.06 24.28 19.99
C PRO A 140 15.80 22.87 19.44
N ILE A 141 16.87 22.09 19.26
CA ILE A 141 16.82 20.73 18.72
C ILE A 141 17.87 19.88 19.42
N THR A 142 17.57 18.61 19.65
CA THR A 142 18.50 17.60 20.16
C THR A 142 18.35 16.32 19.35
N VAL A 143 19.41 15.52 19.29
CA VAL A 143 19.40 14.17 18.73
C VAL A 143 19.70 13.20 19.86
N SER A 144 18.95 12.10 19.97
CA SER A 144 19.17 11.14 21.04
C SER A 144 19.19 9.70 20.55
N VAL A 145 20.10 8.91 21.12
CA VAL A 145 20.21 7.47 20.89
C VAL A 145 19.83 6.75 22.17
N LYS A 146 18.90 5.80 22.07
CA LYS A 146 18.46 4.94 23.17
C LYS A 146 18.82 3.49 22.84
N ILE A 147 19.60 2.88 23.73
CA ILE A 147 19.93 1.46 23.67
C ILE A 147 19.25 0.78 24.85
N GLU A 148 18.58 -0.34 24.62
CA GLU A 148 17.89 -1.08 25.67
C GLU A 148 18.86 -1.44 26.81
N GLY A 149 18.43 -1.20 28.05
CA GLY A 149 19.24 -1.41 29.26
C GLY A 149 20.39 -0.41 29.49
N LYS A 150 20.55 0.64 28.66
CA LYS A 150 21.60 1.67 28.81
C LYS A 150 21.02 3.07 28.96
N HIS A 151 21.82 3.96 29.57
CA HIS A 151 21.50 5.38 29.62
C HIS A 151 21.47 6.00 28.21
N GLN A 152 20.52 6.89 28.00
CA GLN A 152 20.35 7.62 26.74
C GLN A 152 21.55 8.54 26.48
N ILE A 153 22.03 8.55 25.24
CA ILE A 153 23.04 9.51 24.77
C ILE A 153 22.30 10.65 24.08
N VAL A 154 22.61 11.90 24.44
CA VAL A 154 21.99 13.10 23.87
C VAL A 154 23.07 13.99 23.26
N ILE A 155 22.85 14.39 22.00
CA ILE A 155 23.61 15.41 21.30
C ILE A 155 22.74 16.67 21.28
N ASP A 156 23.19 17.70 21.99
CA ASP A 156 22.55 19.03 22.07
C ASP A 156 23.42 20.15 21.48
N ASN A 157 24.65 19.83 21.05
CA ASN A 157 25.54 20.77 20.40
C ASN A 157 25.08 21.05 18.95
N ALA A 158 24.76 22.32 18.66
CA ALA A 158 24.21 22.73 17.36
C ALA A 158 25.14 22.41 16.17
N ASN A 159 26.45 22.54 16.35
CA ASN A 159 27.43 22.25 15.30
C ASN A 159 27.49 20.74 15.00
N ALA A 160 27.45 19.90 16.03
CA ALA A 160 27.40 18.45 15.87
C ALA A 160 26.13 18.01 15.13
N ILE A 161 24.97 18.56 15.50
CA ILE A 161 23.68 18.27 14.84
C ILE A 161 23.69 18.72 13.37
N GLY A 162 24.19 19.93 13.09
CA GLY A 162 24.31 20.45 11.73
C GLY A 162 25.28 19.64 10.87
N TYR A 163 26.40 19.21 11.44
CA TYR A 163 27.40 18.38 10.76
C TYR A 163 26.83 16.99 10.41
N LEU A 164 26.07 16.36 11.31
CA LEU A 164 25.38 15.09 11.03
C LEU A 164 24.43 15.20 9.84
N ALA A 165 23.57 16.22 9.82
CA ALA A 165 22.64 16.43 8.71
C ALA A 165 23.36 16.65 7.38
N THR A 166 24.44 17.45 7.39
CA THR A 166 25.25 17.73 6.22
C THR A 166 25.97 16.48 5.71
N THR A 167 26.51 15.67 6.62
CA THR A 167 27.17 14.41 6.28
C THR A 167 26.20 13.45 5.60
N ILE A 168 24.99 13.31 6.13
CA ILE A 168 23.95 12.48 5.50
C ILE A 168 23.62 13.04 4.11
N ALA A 169 23.30 14.33 4.01
CA ALA A 169 22.91 14.97 2.75
C ALA A 169 23.98 14.83 1.65
N ASN A 170 25.26 15.00 2.00
CA ASN A 170 26.36 14.92 1.04
C ASN A 170 26.63 13.49 0.54
N ASN A 171 26.33 12.47 1.35
CA ASN A 171 26.57 11.07 1.01
C ASN A 171 25.29 10.33 0.56
N LEU A 172 24.18 11.03 0.33
CA LEU A 172 22.90 10.39 0.01
C LEU A 172 22.97 9.42 -1.18
N LYS A 173 23.71 9.76 -2.24
CA LYS A 173 23.86 8.89 -3.43
C LYS A 173 24.54 7.57 -3.10
N GLU A 174 25.65 7.62 -2.38
CA GLU A 174 26.39 6.42 -1.96
C GLU A 174 25.56 5.56 -1.00
N ILE A 175 24.83 6.21 -0.08
CA ILE A 175 23.91 5.51 0.83
C ILE A 175 22.76 4.87 0.04
N GLU A 176 22.26 5.53 -1.00
CA GLU A 176 21.16 5.04 -1.84
C GLU A 176 21.57 3.80 -2.65
N GLU A 177 22.82 3.71 -3.10
CA GLU A 177 23.36 2.57 -3.84
C GLU A 177 23.51 1.29 -2.98
N HIS A 178 23.51 1.42 -1.64
CA HIS A 178 23.64 0.27 -0.75
C HIS A 178 22.32 -0.53 -0.61
N PRO A 179 22.29 -1.84 -0.97
CA PRO A 179 21.05 -2.62 -1.02
C PRO A 179 20.26 -2.67 0.30
N TRP A 180 20.95 -2.81 1.42
CA TRP A 180 20.38 -2.85 2.77
C TRP A 180 19.76 -1.52 3.24
N MET A 181 20.15 -0.39 2.66
CA MET A 181 19.53 0.92 2.94
C MET A 181 18.18 1.08 2.25
N GLN A 182 17.91 0.28 1.23
CA GLN A 182 16.66 0.25 0.46
C GLN A 182 15.66 -0.78 1.00
N SER A 183 16.14 -1.76 1.76
CA SER A 183 15.28 -2.82 2.32
C SER A 183 14.62 -2.39 3.63
N GLN A 184 13.35 -2.76 3.81
CA GLN A 184 12.75 -2.85 5.14
C GLN A 184 13.28 -4.10 5.85
N GLN A 185 13.57 -4.00 7.15
CA GLN A 185 13.84 -5.19 7.97
C GLN A 185 12.53 -5.69 8.54
N VAL A 186 12.17 -6.95 8.22
CA VAL A 186 10.93 -7.56 8.68
C VAL A 186 11.23 -8.52 9.82
N SER A 187 10.51 -8.35 10.94
CA SER A 187 10.54 -9.31 12.04
C SER A 187 9.44 -10.35 11.83
N ILE A 188 9.83 -11.53 11.33
CA ILE A 188 8.89 -12.64 11.07
C ILE A 188 8.18 -13.09 12.36
N SER A 189 8.82 -12.95 13.52
CA SER A 189 8.26 -13.34 14.81
C SER A 189 7.44 -12.25 15.52
N THR A 190 7.29 -11.06 14.91
CA THR A 190 6.57 -9.94 15.53
C THR A 190 5.46 -9.47 14.61
N HIS A 191 4.23 -9.82 14.93
CA HIS A 191 3.05 -9.35 14.22
C HIS A 191 2.57 -8.02 14.78
N ALA A 192 1.97 -7.20 13.92
CA ALA A 192 1.38 -5.92 14.27
C ALA A 192 0.02 -5.76 13.58
N GLU A 193 -0.94 -5.31 14.37
CA GLU A 193 -2.28 -4.97 13.89
C GLU A 193 -2.36 -3.46 13.62
N GLU A 194 -2.83 -3.11 12.42
CA GLU A 194 -3.17 -1.75 12.03
C GLU A 194 -4.65 -1.47 12.31
N LYS A 195 -5.00 -0.19 12.49
CA LYS A 195 -6.39 0.19 12.76
C LYS A 195 -7.30 -0.17 11.57
N GLU A 196 -8.56 -0.49 11.82
CA GLU A 196 -9.59 -0.72 10.78
C GLU A 196 -9.59 0.42 9.73
N SER A 197 -9.49 1.68 10.17
CA SER A 197 -9.45 2.85 9.29
C SER A 197 -8.22 2.88 8.35
N VAL A 198 -7.10 2.28 8.75
CA VAL A 198 -5.91 2.09 7.90
C VAL A 198 -6.17 0.99 6.88
N GLN A 199 -6.78 -0.13 7.30
CA GLN A 199 -7.15 -1.21 6.39
C GLN A 199 -8.14 -0.73 5.32
N ILE A 200 -9.16 0.04 5.70
CA ILE A 200 -10.12 0.67 4.77
C ILE A 200 -9.40 1.59 3.78
N TRP A 201 -8.45 2.39 4.26
CA TRP A 201 -7.66 3.26 3.40
C TRP A 201 -6.79 2.47 2.42
N LEU A 202 -6.12 1.39 2.87
CA LEU A 202 -5.32 0.54 1.99
C LEU A 202 -6.18 -0.14 0.92
N PHE A 203 -7.34 -0.66 1.33
CA PHE A 203 -8.33 -1.26 0.43
C PHE A 203 -8.73 -0.27 -0.67
N TYR A 204 -9.06 0.98 -0.30
CA TYR A 204 -9.30 2.04 -1.28
C TYR A 204 -8.08 2.33 -2.15
N LYS A 205 -6.89 2.44 -1.56
CA LYS A 205 -5.66 2.76 -2.29
C LYS A 205 -5.39 1.74 -3.39
N MET A 206 -5.52 0.44 -3.10
CA MET A 206 -5.30 -0.63 -4.07
C MET A 206 -6.30 -0.57 -5.24
N PHE A 207 -7.60 -0.38 -4.96
CA PHE A 207 -8.58 -0.20 -6.03
C PHE A 207 -8.32 1.06 -6.85
N ASN A 208 -8.02 2.18 -6.20
CA ASN A 208 -7.70 3.42 -6.89
C ASN A 208 -6.45 3.27 -7.76
N ASP A 209 -5.44 2.54 -7.29
CA ASP A 209 -4.24 2.24 -8.06
C ASP A 209 -4.55 1.38 -9.28
N PHE A 210 -5.39 0.35 -9.14
CA PHE A 210 -5.87 -0.46 -10.26
C PHE A 210 -6.64 0.39 -11.30
N PHE A 211 -7.56 1.25 -10.85
CA PHE A 211 -8.33 2.12 -11.74
C PHE A 211 -7.49 3.14 -12.49
N ASN A 212 -6.26 3.41 -12.07
CA ASN A 212 -5.34 4.33 -12.73
C ASN A 212 -4.18 3.62 -13.46
N LEU A 213 -4.16 2.28 -13.44
CA LEU A 213 -3.17 1.47 -14.14
C LEU A 213 -3.46 1.46 -15.65
N GLU A 214 -2.43 1.57 -16.49
CA GLU A 214 -2.56 1.26 -17.93
C GLU A 214 -2.64 -0.26 -18.10
N PRO A 215 -3.54 -0.80 -18.96
CA PRO A 215 -4.38 -0.10 -19.94
C PRO A 215 -5.78 0.31 -19.43
N TYR A 216 -6.11 0.05 -18.17
CA TYR A 216 -7.48 0.18 -17.64
C TYR A 216 -7.91 1.63 -17.34
N ASN A 217 -6.97 2.55 -17.13
CA ASN A 217 -7.25 3.93 -16.76
C ASN A 217 -8.26 4.65 -17.69
N LYS A 218 -8.24 4.36 -19.00
CA LYS A 218 -9.18 4.93 -19.98
C LYS A 218 -10.60 4.44 -19.75
N GLN A 219 -10.76 3.15 -19.46
CA GLN A 219 -12.04 2.53 -19.14
C GLN A 219 -12.65 3.13 -17.86
N PHE A 220 -11.80 3.44 -16.87
CA PHE A 220 -12.22 3.98 -15.58
C PHE A 220 -12.37 5.51 -15.53
N ASN A 221 -12.23 6.22 -16.66
CA ASN A 221 -12.41 7.67 -16.79
C ASN A 221 -13.67 8.05 -17.61
N VAL A 222 -14.66 7.16 -17.66
CA VAL A 222 -15.93 7.39 -18.35
C VAL A 222 -16.79 8.41 -17.61
N ARG A 223 -17.32 9.39 -18.35
CA ARG A 223 -18.27 10.37 -17.81
C ARG A 223 -19.68 9.79 -17.79
N GLN A 224 -20.40 10.03 -16.69
CA GLN A 224 -21.81 9.67 -16.57
C GLN A 224 -22.66 10.37 -17.63
N LYS A 225 -23.59 9.64 -18.26
CA LYS A 225 -24.54 10.22 -19.21
C LYS A 225 -25.52 11.14 -18.46
N LYS A 226 -25.80 12.31 -19.06
CA LYS A 226 -26.74 13.30 -18.50
C LYS A 226 -28.11 12.66 -18.25
N GLY A 227 -28.61 12.72 -17.01
CA GLY A 227 -29.90 12.16 -16.60
C GLY A 227 -29.87 10.70 -16.13
N SER A 228 -28.70 10.04 -16.07
CA SER A 228 -28.58 8.70 -15.49
C SER A 228 -28.71 8.73 -13.97
N THR A 229 -29.47 7.80 -13.39
CA THR A 229 -29.59 7.59 -11.94
C THR A 229 -28.46 6.74 -11.36
N ILE A 230 -27.70 6.03 -12.21
CA ILE A 230 -26.60 5.16 -11.79
C ILE A 230 -25.32 5.99 -11.66
N SER A 231 -24.77 6.05 -10.46
CA SER A 231 -23.47 6.68 -10.21
C SER A 231 -22.35 5.82 -10.77
N LEU A 232 -21.44 6.44 -11.54
CA LEU A 232 -20.20 5.81 -12.00
C LEU A 232 -18.99 6.24 -11.14
N SER A 233 -19.24 6.75 -9.92
CA SER A 233 -18.17 7.15 -9.01
C SER A 233 -17.36 5.93 -8.55
N LYS A 234 -16.07 5.94 -8.85
CA LYS A 234 -15.09 4.95 -8.37
C LYS A 234 -15.02 4.92 -6.85
N THR A 235 -15.10 6.08 -6.22
CA THR A 235 -15.04 6.19 -4.76
C THR A 235 -16.30 5.62 -4.12
N LEU A 236 -17.47 5.87 -4.71
CA LEU A 236 -18.72 5.27 -4.23
C LEU A 236 -18.74 3.75 -4.44
N LEU A 237 -18.22 3.25 -5.57
CA LEU A 237 -18.06 1.81 -5.80
C LEU A 237 -17.21 1.18 -4.69
N ILE A 238 -16.05 1.76 -4.37
CA ILE A 238 -15.19 1.27 -3.29
C ILE A 238 -15.91 1.35 -1.94
N SER A 239 -16.66 2.42 -1.68
CA SER A 239 -17.48 2.56 -0.47
C SER A 239 -18.46 1.38 -0.32
N ARG A 240 -19.21 1.08 -1.39
CA ARG A 240 -20.13 -0.06 -1.45
C ARG A 240 -19.42 -1.39 -1.24
N LEU A 241 -18.23 -1.56 -1.81
CA LEU A 241 -17.41 -2.76 -1.62
C LEU A 241 -16.97 -2.92 -0.16
N ILE A 242 -16.61 -1.85 0.54
CA ILE A 242 -16.29 -1.88 1.98
C ILE A 242 -17.48 -2.40 2.80
N TYR A 243 -18.70 -1.94 2.49
CA TYR A 243 -19.91 -2.42 3.16
C TYR A 243 -20.29 -3.86 2.79
N PHE A 244 -20.11 -4.21 1.52
CA PHE A 244 -20.39 -5.53 0.96
C PHE A 244 -19.50 -6.61 1.60
N THR A 245 -18.18 -6.39 1.64
CA THR A 245 -17.21 -7.34 2.21
C THR A 245 -17.24 -7.40 3.74
N LYS A 246 -18.03 -6.52 4.38
CA LYS A 246 -18.06 -6.33 5.84
C LYS A 246 -16.73 -5.87 6.43
N LEU A 247 -15.86 -5.25 5.61
CA LEU A 247 -14.67 -4.55 6.10
C LEU A 247 -15.05 -3.44 7.08
N SER A 248 -16.17 -2.77 6.83
CA SER A 248 -16.84 -1.96 7.85
C SER A 248 -18.34 -2.22 7.85
N LYS A 249 -18.94 -2.26 9.04
CA LYS A 249 -20.40 -2.41 9.20
C LYS A 249 -21.14 -1.08 9.23
N HIS A 250 -20.42 0.04 9.13
CA HIS A 250 -21.01 1.37 9.18
C HIS A 250 -21.90 1.59 7.95
N SER A 251 -23.21 1.79 8.16
CA SER A 251 -24.21 1.84 7.07
C SER A 251 -23.92 2.90 6.02
N LYS A 252 -23.34 4.05 6.39
CA LYS A 252 -22.95 5.08 5.40
C LYS A 252 -22.11 4.57 4.22
N PHE A 253 -21.36 3.47 4.36
CA PHE A 253 -20.61 2.90 3.25
C PHE A 253 -21.49 2.28 2.15
N SER A 254 -22.77 1.96 2.40
CA SER A 254 -23.66 1.41 1.35
C SER A 254 -24.05 2.44 0.30
N ASP A 255 -24.24 3.71 0.69
CA ASP A 255 -24.92 4.69 -0.16
C ASP A 255 -24.17 6.02 -0.32
N ASP A 256 -23.06 6.21 0.40
CA ASP A 256 -22.28 7.46 0.45
C ASP A 256 -20.77 7.17 0.44
N GLU A 257 -19.96 8.15 0.04
CA GLU A 257 -18.51 8.14 0.01
C GLU A 257 -17.85 9.11 1.02
N ASP A 258 -18.62 9.87 1.80
CA ASP A 258 -18.10 10.89 2.73
C ASP A 258 -17.20 10.34 3.84
N VAL A 259 -17.59 9.21 4.45
CA VAL A 259 -16.76 8.54 5.47
C VAL A 259 -15.44 8.09 4.85
N LEU A 260 -15.50 7.52 3.65
CA LEU A 260 -14.31 7.07 2.92
C LEU A 260 -13.38 8.23 2.59
N LYS A 261 -13.92 9.37 2.09
CA LYS A 261 -13.15 10.59 1.84
C LYS A 261 -12.43 11.11 3.09
N GLY A 262 -13.05 10.97 4.26
CA GLY A 262 -12.43 11.27 5.55
C GLY A 262 -11.14 10.48 5.75
N TYR A 263 -11.19 9.16 5.58
CA TYR A 263 -10.01 8.28 5.71
C TYR A 263 -8.97 8.52 4.62
N ILE A 264 -9.38 8.77 3.37
CA ILE A 264 -8.46 9.13 2.27
C ILE A 264 -7.65 10.36 2.64
N LYS A 265 -8.30 11.41 3.15
CA LYS A 265 -7.63 12.65 3.56
C LYS A 265 -6.71 12.41 4.77
N GLN A 266 -7.17 11.63 5.73
CA GLN A 266 -6.42 11.35 6.96
C GLN A 266 -5.12 10.58 6.69
N TYR A 267 -5.13 9.65 5.74
CA TYR A 267 -4.01 8.72 5.50
C TYR A 267 -3.28 8.94 4.17
N LYS A 268 -3.52 10.06 3.46
CA LYS A 268 -2.91 10.34 2.14
C LYS A 268 -1.38 10.17 2.08
N ASP A 269 -0.68 10.48 3.17
CA ASP A 269 0.79 10.41 3.28
C ASP A 269 1.25 9.24 4.16
N LYS A 270 0.33 8.35 4.59
CA LYS A 270 0.66 7.23 5.46
C LYS A 270 1.50 6.20 4.69
N ARG A 271 2.52 5.69 5.38
CA ARG A 271 3.20 4.45 4.99
C ARG A 271 2.67 3.30 5.84
N ILE A 272 2.65 2.14 5.21
CA ILE A 272 2.37 0.89 5.90
C ILE A 272 3.70 0.39 6.45
N ASP A 273 3.74 0.21 7.76
CA ASP A 273 4.93 -0.20 8.50
C ASP A 273 4.89 -1.71 8.80
N THR A 274 4.02 -2.44 8.11
CA THR A 274 3.90 -3.90 8.14
C THR A 274 4.13 -4.49 6.76
N ALA A 275 4.88 -5.59 6.72
CA ALA A 275 4.93 -6.49 5.57
C ALA A 275 3.71 -7.41 5.60
N ASN A 276 3.21 -7.78 4.42
CA ASN A 276 2.07 -8.69 4.32
C ASN A 276 2.46 -10.10 4.81
N SER A 277 1.70 -10.73 5.71
CA SER A 277 2.07 -12.06 6.23
C SER A 277 1.81 -13.22 5.27
N ILE A 278 1.06 -13.00 4.19
CA ILE A 278 0.64 -14.02 3.23
C ILE A 278 1.45 -13.96 1.93
N TYR A 279 1.64 -12.74 1.43
CA TYR A 279 2.18 -12.45 0.10
C TYR A 279 3.56 -11.78 0.15
N PHE A 280 4.36 -12.09 1.18
CA PHE A 280 5.74 -11.61 1.32
C PHE A 280 6.76 -12.59 0.76
#